data_AF-A0A921K906-F1
#
_entry.id   AF-A0A921K906-F1
#
_cell.length_a   1.000
_cell.length_b   1.000
_cell.length_c   1.000
_cell.angle_alpha   90.00
_cell.angle_beta   90.00
_cell.angle_gamma   90.00
#
_symmetry.space_group_name_H-M   'P 1'
#
loop_
_entity.id
_entity.type
_entity.pdbx_description
1 polymer ?
#
loop_
_entity_poly.entity_id
_entity_poly.type
_entity_poly.pdbx_seq_one_letter_code
_entity_poly.pdbx_strand_id
1 'polypeptide(L)'
;MKSSHNGSMSAGQHTRDFLLVAPVEISSRQVQNFKAPQTTDNGRFFSRSSDRAQFLTYNLEPRKRSQVSPVTLTIGAKCSVILEVAELWIAHFGDTAIVAVLCRVNSPVIDTLSGSELEQLEIALTKIGIQASVSELQCPPESVMWVGRNRLLRTDEKVTEGWLSSEVVTSPLDGTPGASINSGWGNGSVLGWDLLDHTERLEVICGLIDAQYLWHQADKLSRSSLNILQSIGPPQARVKSREVRLMQHQMEEEWTNMANHHLAADDLFLNVQGVRRTVAQANLDAWNYNETIERITRRMQDTGNVVSRKSARLDRRYQSTVEMVLFALGLLTFLEIILSAISAAYSGAVPGMPGDEETIGVFAWLRNTSSDVLVLGAFALIFVAAALVITRRKK
;
A
#
# COMPACT_ATOMS: atom_id res chain seq x y z
N MET A 1 -32.83 -64.89 26.93
CA MET A 1 -32.26 -64.16 25.77
C MET A 1 -31.95 -62.74 26.22
N LYS A 2 -30.69 -62.45 26.54
CA LYS A 2 -30.19 -61.09 26.82
C LYS A 2 -29.73 -60.52 25.48
N SER A 3 -30.40 -59.51 24.95
CA SER A 3 -29.94 -58.80 23.76
C SER A 3 -28.77 -57.91 24.17
N SER A 4 -27.56 -58.34 23.81
CA SER A 4 -26.37 -57.50 23.82
C SER A 4 -26.53 -56.41 22.77
N HIS A 5 -26.84 -55.19 23.20
CA HIS A 5 -26.62 -54.00 22.38
C HIS A 5 -25.11 -53.80 22.22
N ASN A 6 -24.56 -54.37 21.15
CA ASN A 6 -23.30 -53.95 20.58
C ASN A 6 -23.49 -52.54 20.03
N GLY A 7 -23.23 -51.54 20.87
CA GLY A 7 -22.94 -50.19 20.43
C GLY A 7 -21.65 -50.26 19.61
N SER A 8 -21.81 -50.38 18.30
CA SER A 8 -20.79 -50.07 17.31
C SER A 8 -20.27 -48.66 17.61
N MET A 9 -19.19 -48.53 18.38
CA MET A 9 -18.38 -47.32 18.38
C MET A 9 -17.91 -47.14 16.95
N SER A 10 -18.58 -46.25 16.20
CA SER A 10 -18.11 -45.83 14.89
C SER A 10 -16.67 -45.39 15.07
N ALA A 11 -15.73 -46.07 14.43
CA ALA A 11 -14.34 -45.67 14.39
C ALA A 11 -14.30 -44.16 14.15
N GLY A 12 -13.87 -43.42 15.17
CA GLY A 12 -14.06 -41.98 15.24
C GLY A 12 -13.55 -41.34 13.97
N GLN A 13 -14.42 -40.67 13.23
CA GLN A 13 -13.98 -39.86 12.11
C GLN A 13 -13.07 -38.79 12.68
N HIS A 14 -11.77 -38.94 12.43
CA HIS A 14 -10.75 -37.95 12.74
C HIS A 14 -10.90 -36.79 11.75
N THR A 15 -11.88 -35.94 12.01
CA THR A 15 -12.09 -34.70 11.28
C THR A 15 -11.33 -33.59 12.00
N ARG A 16 -10.46 -32.90 11.26
CA ARG A 16 -9.73 -31.72 11.73
C ARG A 16 -10.19 -30.50 10.96
N ASP A 17 -10.34 -29.39 11.66
CA ASP A 17 -10.81 -28.13 11.08
C ASP A 17 -9.64 -27.17 10.88
N PHE A 18 -9.62 -26.50 9.73
CA PHE A 18 -8.67 -25.46 9.38
C PHE A 18 -9.42 -24.22 8.93
N LEU A 19 -9.02 -23.05 9.42
CA LEU A 19 -9.50 -21.77 8.96
C LEU A 19 -8.46 -21.12 8.05
N LEU A 20 -8.81 -21.00 6.78
CA LEU A 20 -7.98 -20.39 5.75
C LEU A 20 -8.43 -18.96 5.54
N VAL A 21 -7.53 -18.00 5.54
CA VAL A 21 -7.88 -16.58 5.33
C VAL A 21 -7.01 -16.01 4.23
N ALA A 22 -7.63 -15.48 3.18
CA ALA A 22 -6.96 -15.06 1.95
C ALA A 22 -7.38 -13.64 1.55
N PRO A 23 -6.44 -12.67 1.50
CA PRO A 23 -6.69 -11.38 0.86
C PRO A 23 -6.72 -11.51 -0.67
N VAL A 24 -7.70 -10.85 -1.27
CA VAL A 24 -7.98 -10.85 -2.71
C VAL A 24 -8.11 -9.42 -3.21
N GLU A 25 -7.32 -9.08 -4.22
CA GLU A 25 -7.44 -7.78 -4.91
C GLU A 25 -8.57 -7.84 -5.94
N ILE A 26 -9.56 -6.97 -5.80
CA ILE A 26 -10.74 -6.91 -6.65
C ILE A 26 -10.65 -5.71 -7.59
N SER A 27 -10.88 -5.93 -8.88
CA SER A 27 -10.92 -4.82 -9.84
C SER A 27 -12.10 -3.88 -9.60
N SER A 28 -11.93 -2.59 -9.87
CA SER A 28 -13.00 -1.58 -9.71
C SER A 28 -14.29 -1.93 -10.47
N ARG A 29 -14.17 -2.67 -11.58
CA ARG A 29 -15.33 -3.18 -12.35
C ARG A 29 -16.09 -4.27 -11.61
N GLN A 30 -15.38 -5.18 -10.93
CA GLN A 30 -16.00 -6.21 -10.10
C GLN A 30 -16.69 -5.58 -8.89
N VAL A 31 -16.08 -4.56 -8.27
CA VAL A 31 -16.70 -3.81 -7.15
C VAL A 31 -18.07 -3.23 -7.54
N GLN A 32 -18.24 -2.74 -8.77
CA GLN A 32 -19.53 -2.23 -9.25
C GLN A 32 -20.60 -3.32 -9.45
N ASN A 33 -20.18 -4.55 -9.74
CA ASN A 33 -21.10 -5.69 -9.90
C ASN A 33 -21.54 -6.27 -8.55
N PHE A 34 -20.76 -6.06 -7.49
CA PHE A 34 -21.22 -6.25 -6.12
C PHE A 34 -22.19 -5.13 -5.77
N LYS A 35 -23.47 -5.31 -6.14
CA LYS A 35 -24.54 -4.53 -5.53
C LYS A 35 -24.41 -4.71 -4.03
N ALA A 36 -24.09 -3.63 -3.31
CA ALA A 36 -24.17 -3.59 -1.86
C ALA A 36 -25.49 -4.27 -1.47
N PRO A 37 -25.47 -5.40 -0.74
CA PRO A 37 -26.65 -6.21 -0.57
C PRO A 37 -27.75 -5.33 0.02
N GLN A 38 -28.88 -5.26 -0.68
CA GLN A 38 -30.09 -4.63 -0.14
C GLN A 38 -30.35 -5.29 1.20
N THR A 39 -30.29 -4.47 2.25
CA THR A 39 -30.39 -4.83 3.66
C THR A 39 -31.63 -5.66 3.92
N THR A 40 -31.48 -6.98 3.89
CA THR A 40 -32.39 -7.90 4.56
C THR A 40 -31.67 -8.37 5.82
N ASP A 41 -32.29 -8.14 6.97
CA ASP A 41 -31.72 -8.22 8.32
C ASP A 41 -31.24 -9.63 8.74
N ASN A 42 -31.45 -10.64 7.90
CA ASN A 42 -31.28 -12.05 8.25
C ASN A 42 -29.90 -12.56 7.81
N GLY A 43 -28.86 -12.24 8.59
CA GLY A 43 -27.56 -12.93 8.47
C GLY A 43 -26.31 -12.06 8.55
N ARG A 44 -26.42 -10.77 8.88
CA ARG A 44 -25.24 -9.92 9.12
C ARG A 44 -24.73 -10.13 10.53
N PHE A 45 -23.48 -10.55 10.64
CA PHE A 45 -22.75 -10.43 11.91
C PHE A 45 -22.16 -9.02 11.98
N PHE A 46 -22.70 -8.21 12.90
CA PHE A 46 -22.04 -7.00 13.36
C PHE A 46 -21.27 -7.38 14.63
N SER A 47 -19.95 -7.26 14.60
CA SER A 47 -19.14 -7.44 15.80
C SER A 47 -19.58 -6.41 16.85
N ARG A 48 -19.93 -6.88 18.05
CA ARG A 48 -20.33 -5.98 19.16
C ARG A 48 -19.20 -5.03 19.57
N SER A 49 -17.97 -5.32 19.15
CA SER A 49 -16.79 -4.50 19.40
C SER A 49 -16.56 -3.39 18.36
N SER A 50 -17.36 -3.32 17.28
CA SER A 50 -17.07 -2.41 16.15
C SER A 50 -17.90 -1.13 16.08
N ASP A 51 -18.81 -0.85 17.02
CA ASP A 51 -19.67 0.35 16.95
C ASP A 51 -18.90 1.68 16.92
N ARG A 52 -17.62 1.66 17.34
CA ARG A 52 -16.71 2.82 17.30
C ARG A 52 -15.68 2.78 16.17
N ALA A 53 -15.47 1.64 15.53
CA ALA A 53 -14.49 1.49 14.46
C ALA A 53 -15.11 1.93 13.13
N GLN A 54 -14.58 2.96 12.49
CA GLN A 54 -15.12 3.48 11.22
C GLN A 54 -14.48 2.81 9.99
N PHE A 55 -13.19 2.50 10.06
CA PHE A 55 -12.39 1.96 8.97
C PHE A 55 -12.38 0.42 8.90
N LEU A 56 -12.57 -0.25 10.03
CA LEU A 56 -12.69 -1.72 10.11
C LEU A 56 -14.14 -2.21 10.24
N THR A 57 -15.10 -1.39 9.85
CA THR A 57 -16.50 -1.79 9.74
C THR A 57 -16.76 -2.44 8.39
N TYR A 58 -17.02 -3.75 8.42
CA TYR A 58 -17.45 -4.55 7.27
C TYR A 58 -18.56 -5.49 7.67
N ASN A 59 -19.38 -5.89 6.68
CA ASN A 59 -20.31 -6.99 6.87
C ASN A 59 -19.59 -8.30 6.59
N LEU A 60 -19.58 -9.20 7.56
CA LEU A 60 -19.13 -10.57 7.32
C LEU A 60 -20.28 -11.33 6.66
N GLU A 61 -20.14 -11.66 5.39
CA GLU A 61 -21.19 -12.31 4.61
C GLU A 61 -21.00 -13.84 4.62
N PRO A 62 -21.82 -14.61 5.36
CA PRO A 62 -21.76 -16.06 5.28
C PRO A 62 -22.26 -16.51 3.92
N ARG A 63 -21.46 -17.32 3.24
CA ARG A 63 -21.82 -17.97 1.98
C ARG A 63 -22.18 -19.42 2.27
N LYS A 64 -23.34 -19.85 1.76
CA LYS A 64 -23.71 -21.27 1.81
C LYS A 64 -22.66 -22.06 1.02
N ARG A 65 -22.35 -23.26 1.54
CA ARG A 65 -21.35 -24.23 1.03
C ARG A 65 -20.94 -23.95 -0.42
N SER A 66 -19.72 -23.46 -0.58
CA SER A 66 -19.14 -23.14 -1.88
C SER A 66 -19.23 -24.34 -2.82
N GLN A 67 -19.39 -24.09 -4.13
CA GLN A 67 -19.40 -25.14 -5.16
C GLN A 67 -17.99 -25.76 -5.38
N VAL A 68 -17.01 -25.39 -4.56
CA VAL A 68 -15.65 -25.95 -4.60
C VAL A 68 -15.72 -27.45 -4.36
N SER A 69 -15.28 -28.20 -5.37
CA SER A 69 -15.20 -29.66 -5.30
C SER A 69 -14.18 -30.07 -4.22
N PRO A 70 -14.45 -31.13 -3.44
CA PRO A 70 -13.48 -31.66 -2.48
C PRO A 70 -12.16 -31.99 -3.16
N VAL A 71 -11.06 -31.70 -2.48
CA VAL A 71 -9.71 -32.05 -2.96
C VAL A 71 -9.26 -33.31 -2.26
N THR A 72 -9.00 -34.36 -3.04
CA THR A 72 -8.35 -35.57 -2.54
C THR A 72 -6.85 -35.44 -2.74
N LEU A 73 -6.11 -35.40 -1.63
CA LEU A 73 -4.65 -35.40 -1.60
C LEU A 73 -4.16 -36.78 -1.18
N THR A 74 -3.24 -37.36 -1.95
CA THR A 74 -2.52 -38.57 -1.54
C THR A 74 -1.21 -38.15 -0.89
N ILE A 75 -1.08 -38.33 0.43
CA ILE A 75 0.14 -38.06 1.18
C ILE A 75 0.88 -39.39 1.37
N GLY A 76 2.13 -39.45 0.89
CA GLY A 76 2.96 -40.64 0.95
C GLY A 76 2.36 -41.83 0.19
N ALA A 77 2.74 -43.06 0.59
CA ALA A 77 2.39 -44.26 -0.17
C ALA A 77 0.94 -44.77 0.04
N LYS A 78 0.21 -44.33 1.09
CA LYS A 78 -1.06 -44.98 1.49
C LYS A 78 -2.11 -44.09 2.17
N CYS A 79 -1.91 -42.78 2.35
CA CYS A 79 -2.92 -41.96 3.02
C CYS A 79 -3.65 -41.04 2.04
N SER A 80 -4.95 -41.26 1.87
CA SER A 80 -5.83 -40.29 1.20
C SER A 80 -6.42 -39.33 2.21
N VAL A 81 -6.12 -38.05 2.05
CA VAL A 81 -6.68 -36.95 2.80
C VAL A 81 -7.75 -36.28 1.94
N ILE A 82 -8.97 -36.18 2.46
CA ILE A 82 -10.06 -35.47 1.78
C ILE A 82 -10.24 -34.13 2.47
N LEU A 83 -10.11 -33.07 1.69
CA LEU A 83 -10.31 -31.69 2.13
C LEU A 83 -11.61 -31.15 1.55
N GLU A 84 -12.47 -30.62 2.40
CA GLU A 84 -13.80 -30.13 2.04
C GLU A 84 -14.01 -28.72 2.59
N VAL A 85 -14.57 -27.82 1.77
CA VAL A 85 -15.03 -26.51 2.24
C VAL A 85 -16.35 -26.69 2.98
N ALA A 86 -16.33 -26.47 4.29
CA ALA A 86 -17.52 -26.56 5.15
C ALA A 86 -18.31 -25.25 5.14
N GLU A 87 -17.63 -24.13 5.41
CA GLU A 87 -18.21 -22.80 5.52
C GLU A 87 -17.27 -21.76 4.91
N LEU A 88 -17.84 -20.64 4.47
CA LEU A 88 -17.09 -19.56 3.84
C LEU A 88 -17.70 -18.21 4.22
N TRP A 89 -16.84 -17.23 4.47
CA TRP A 89 -17.21 -15.85 4.73
C TRP A 89 -16.40 -14.90 3.86
N ILE A 90 -17.02 -13.78 3.50
CA ILE A 90 -16.38 -12.72 2.73
C ILE A 90 -16.53 -11.40 3.47
N ALA A 91 -15.42 -10.67 3.60
CA ALA A 91 -15.37 -9.30 4.10
C ALA A 91 -14.85 -8.37 3.00
N HIS A 92 -15.55 -7.27 2.74
CA HIS A 92 -15.19 -6.32 1.68
C HIS A 92 -14.64 -5.01 2.26
N PHE A 93 -13.50 -4.56 1.72
CA PHE A 93 -12.78 -3.34 2.09
C PHE A 93 -12.36 -2.57 0.83
N GLY A 94 -13.29 -1.83 0.22
CA GLY A 94 -13.00 -1.06 -0.98
C GLY A 94 -12.57 -1.94 -2.16
N ASP A 95 -11.29 -1.85 -2.55
CA ASP A 95 -10.66 -2.61 -3.64
C ASP A 95 -10.15 -4.00 -3.21
N THR A 96 -10.33 -4.37 -1.95
CA THR A 96 -9.80 -5.58 -1.35
C THR A 96 -10.95 -6.38 -0.73
N ALA A 97 -10.99 -7.69 -0.93
CA ALA A 97 -11.81 -8.58 -0.11
C ALA A 97 -10.94 -9.58 0.64
N ILE A 98 -11.41 -9.98 1.81
CA ILE A 98 -10.80 -11.07 2.58
C ILE A 98 -11.78 -12.24 2.59
N VAL A 99 -11.33 -13.40 2.11
CA VAL A 99 -12.12 -14.63 2.10
C VAL A 99 -11.63 -15.52 3.24
N ALA A 100 -12.53 -15.88 4.16
CA ALA A 100 -12.28 -16.84 5.21
C ALA A 100 -13.00 -18.16 4.89
N VAL A 101 -12.29 -19.28 4.94
CA VAL A 101 -12.79 -20.60 4.55
C VAL A 101 -12.54 -21.58 5.70
N LEU A 102 -13.62 -22.16 6.23
CA LEU A 102 -13.52 -23.30 7.13
C LEU A 102 -13.39 -24.58 6.29
N CYS A 103 -12.21 -25.18 6.32
CA CYS A 103 -11.89 -26.41 5.64
C CYS A 103 -11.88 -27.59 6.62
N ARG A 104 -12.67 -28.63 6.33
CA ARG A 104 -12.67 -29.91 7.04
C ARG A 104 -11.73 -30.87 6.35
N VAL A 105 -10.82 -31.45 7.13
CA VAL A 105 -9.86 -32.43 6.66
C VAL A 105 -10.16 -33.75 7.37
N ASN A 106 -10.58 -34.75 6.59
CA ASN A 106 -10.89 -36.08 7.10
C ASN A 106 -9.69 -37.00 6.89
N SER A 107 -8.87 -37.18 7.93
CA SER A 107 -7.77 -38.14 7.91
C SER A 107 -7.25 -38.46 9.32
N PRO A 108 -6.98 -39.75 9.63
CA PRO A 108 -6.45 -40.15 10.93
C PRO A 108 -4.97 -39.81 11.14
N VAL A 109 -4.23 -39.42 10.10
CA VAL A 109 -2.77 -39.22 10.19
C VAL A 109 -2.34 -37.75 10.31
N ILE A 110 -3.28 -36.80 10.34
CA ILE A 110 -2.97 -35.35 10.33
C ILE A 110 -2.06 -34.97 11.51
N ASP A 111 -2.27 -35.61 12.67
CA ASP A 111 -1.50 -35.35 13.89
C ASP A 111 -0.09 -35.95 13.84
N THR A 112 0.18 -36.87 12.91
CA THR A 112 1.46 -37.55 12.77
C THR A 112 2.28 -37.06 11.57
N LEU A 113 1.73 -36.13 10.77
CA LEU A 113 2.43 -35.58 9.61
C LEU A 113 3.67 -34.81 10.07
N SER A 114 4.77 -34.97 9.35
CA SER A 114 6.00 -34.22 9.60
C SER A 114 6.76 -33.99 8.29
N GLY A 115 7.67 -33.00 8.29
CA GLY A 115 8.53 -32.71 7.14
C GLY A 115 7.74 -32.47 5.84
N SER A 116 8.09 -33.22 4.79
CA SER A 116 7.50 -33.06 3.45
C SER A 116 6.01 -33.42 3.36
N GLU A 117 5.51 -34.26 4.27
CA GLU A 117 4.09 -34.61 4.31
C GLU A 117 3.24 -33.44 4.81
N LEU A 118 3.75 -32.71 5.79
CA LEU A 118 3.11 -31.49 6.30
C LEU A 118 3.12 -30.38 5.25
N GLU A 119 4.23 -30.23 4.51
CA GLU A 119 4.33 -29.30 3.38
C GLU A 119 3.30 -29.60 2.28
N GLN A 120 3.04 -30.88 1.98
CA GLN A 120 2.01 -31.28 1.01
C GLN A 120 0.60 -30.90 1.49
N LEU A 121 0.30 -31.09 2.78
CA LEU A 121 -0.97 -30.65 3.38
C LEU A 121 -1.11 -29.13 3.27
N GLU A 122 -0.05 -28.39 3.60
CA GLU A 122 0.01 -26.94 3.51
C GLU A 122 -0.28 -26.42 2.10
N ILE A 123 0.34 -27.01 1.08
CA ILE A 123 0.10 -26.66 -0.33
C ILE A 123 -1.35 -26.96 -0.72
N ALA A 124 -1.91 -28.08 -0.27
CA ALA A 124 -3.30 -28.44 -0.57
C ALA A 124 -4.30 -27.47 0.10
N LEU A 125 -4.05 -27.08 1.35
CA LEU A 125 -4.86 -26.07 2.04
C LEU A 125 -4.80 -24.72 1.32
N THR A 126 -3.60 -24.26 0.94
CA THR A 126 -3.44 -23.03 0.16
C THR A 126 -4.19 -23.10 -1.17
N LYS A 127 -4.09 -24.23 -1.88
CA LYS A 127 -4.81 -24.44 -3.15
C LYS A 127 -6.32 -24.34 -2.99
N ILE A 128 -6.89 -24.90 -1.91
CA ILE A 128 -8.32 -24.80 -1.63
C ILE A 128 -8.73 -23.37 -1.30
N GLY A 129 -7.95 -22.66 -0.48
CA GLY A 129 -8.18 -21.24 -0.19
C GLY A 129 -8.22 -20.39 -1.46
N ILE A 130 -7.28 -20.62 -2.38
CA ILE A 130 -7.25 -19.95 -3.70
C ILE A 130 -8.47 -20.33 -4.54
N GLN A 131 -8.78 -21.63 -4.66
CA GLN A 131 -9.92 -22.10 -5.45
C GLN A 131 -11.25 -21.55 -4.95
N ALA A 132 -11.45 -21.51 -3.63
CA ALA A 132 -12.63 -20.93 -3.01
C ALA A 132 -12.72 -19.43 -3.28
N SER A 133 -11.61 -18.71 -3.13
CA SER A 133 -11.55 -17.26 -3.40
C SER A 133 -11.88 -16.95 -4.87
N VAL A 134 -11.27 -17.68 -5.81
CA VAL A 134 -11.50 -17.55 -7.25
C VAL A 134 -12.94 -17.87 -7.63
N SER A 135 -13.49 -18.96 -7.08
CA SER A 135 -14.86 -19.39 -7.36
C SER A 135 -15.90 -18.37 -6.88
N GLU A 136 -15.74 -17.87 -5.65
CA GLU A 136 -16.72 -16.97 -5.04
C GLU A 136 -16.62 -15.53 -5.59
N LEU A 137 -15.40 -15.02 -5.80
CA LEU A 137 -15.18 -13.65 -6.26
C LEU A 137 -15.08 -13.51 -7.78
N GLN A 138 -15.06 -14.63 -8.51
CA GLN A 138 -14.88 -14.66 -9.98
C GLN A 138 -13.65 -13.85 -10.41
N CYS A 139 -12.57 -13.96 -9.65
CA CYS A 139 -11.30 -13.29 -9.89
C CYS A 139 -10.29 -14.29 -10.45
N PRO A 140 -9.23 -13.85 -11.13
CA PRO A 140 -8.18 -14.76 -11.53
C PRO A 140 -7.34 -15.21 -10.31
N PRO A 141 -6.65 -16.37 -10.36
CA PRO A 141 -5.88 -16.89 -9.22
C PRO A 141 -4.78 -15.95 -8.72
N GLU A 142 -4.16 -15.17 -9.61
CA GLU A 142 -3.12 -14.19 -9.27
C GLU A 142 -3.63 -13.00 -8.44
N SER A 143 -4.95 -12.80 -8.36
CA SER A 143 -5.54 -11.80 -7.46
C SER A 143 -5.51 -12.25 -5.99
N VAL A 144 -5.32 -13.55 -5.72
CA VAL A 144 -5.19 -14.09 -4.37
C VAL A 144 -3.73 -14.01 -3.95
N MET A 145 -3.43 -13.12 -3.00
CA MET A 145 -2.04 -12.81 -2.67
C MET A 145 -1.34 -13.93 -1.91
N TRP A 146 -1.99 -14.42 -0.86
CA TRP A 146 -1.51 -15.51 -0.01
C TRP A 146 -2.66 -16.10 0.81
N VAL A 147 -2.42 -17.19 1.54
CA VAL A 147 -3.43 -17.85 2.38
C VAL A 147 -2.82 -18.12 3.75
N GLY A 148 -3.36 -17.46 4.79
CA GLY A 148 -3.05 -17.77 6.17
C GLY A 148 -3.80 -19.02 6.62
N ARG A 149 -3.12 -19.94 7.30
CA ARG A 149 -3.66 -21.27 7.63
C ARG A 149 -3.71 -21.45 9.13
N ASN A 150 -4.90 -21.49 9.70
CA ASN A 150 -5.09 -21.62 11.14
C ASN A 150 -5.70 -22.99 11.47
N ARG A 151 -4.96 -23.83 12.20
CA ARG A 151 -5.49 -25.11 12.66
C ARG A 151 -6.40 -24.89 13.88
N LEU A 152 -7.63 -25.39 13.83
CA LEU A 152 -8.59 -25.26 14.93
C LEU A 152 -8.51 -26.53 15.79
N LEU A 153 -8.02 -26.38 17.02
CA LEU A 153 -7.68 -27.48 17.91
C LEU A 153 -8.67 -27.56 19.07
N ARG A 154 -9.10 -28.77 19.38
CA ARG A 154 -9.91 -29.06 20.58
C ARG A 154 -9.05 -29.07 21.84
N THR A 155 -9.69 -29.02 23.00
CA THR A 155 -9.03 -28.98 24.32
C THR A 155 -8.02 -30.11 24.55
N ASP A 156 -8.23 -31.29 23.98
CA ASP A 156 -7.37 -32.47 24.11
C ASP A 156 -6.34 -32.63 22.98
N GLU A 157 -6.39 -31.76 21.97
CA GLU A 157 -5.52 -31.82 20.81
C GLU A 157 -4.24 -31.00 21.02
N LYS A 158 -3.16 -31.45 20.38
CA LYS A 158 -1.86 -30.74 20.37
C LYS A 158 -1.58 -30.21 18.97
N VAL A 159 -0.85 -29.10 18.91
CA VAL A 159 -0.31 -28.57 17.66
C VAL A 159 0.62 -29.62 17.04
N THR A 160 0.44 -29.91 15.74
CA THR A 160 1.34 -30.82 15.00
C THR A 160 2.76 -30.24 15.02
N GLU A 161 3.75 -31.09 15.28
CA GLU A 161 5.15 -30.68 15.22
C GLU A 161 5.50 -30.13 13.82
N GLY A 162 6.16 -28.97 13.78
CA GLY A 162 6.51 -28.28 12.54
C GLY A 162 5.39 -27.47 11.89
N TRP A 163 4.16 -27.46 12.44
CA TRP A 163 3.07 -26.62 11.91
C TRP A 163 3.32 -25.13 12.13
N LEU A 164 3.81 -24.77 13.32
CA LEU A 164 4.15 -23.40 13.66
C LEU A 164 5.64 -23.14 13.38
N SER A 165 5.96 -21.90 13.01
CA SER A 165 7.34 -21.42 12.88
C SER A 165 8.08 -21.44 14.22
N SER A 166 9.39 -21.21 14.20
CA SER A 166 10.20 -21.11 15.44
C SER A 166 9.82 -19.91 16.31
N GLU A 167 9.39 -18.81 15.68
CA GLU A 167 8.86 -17.63 16.35
C GLU A 167 7.34 -17.76 16.41
N VAL A 168 6.81 -17.97 17.63
CA VAL A 168 5.38 -18.12 17.89
C VAL A 168 4.98 -17.13 18.96
N VAL A 169 3.91 -16.38 18.69
CA VAL A 169 3.23 -15.56 19.70
C VAL A 169 2.03 -16.33 20.21
N THR A 170 2.02 -16.65 21.50
CA THR A 170 0.88 -17.26 22.19
C THR A 170 0.15 -16.20 22.98
N SER A 171 -1.15 -16.08 22.78
CA SER A 171 -2.03 -15.18 23.54
C SER A 171 -3.30 -15.91 23.99
N PRO A 172 -3.66 -15.88 25.28
CA PRO A 172 -4.93 -16.41 25.75
C PRO A 172 -6.08 -15.61 25.15
N LEU A 173 -7.20 -16.25 24.80
CA LEU A 173 -8.37 -15.53 24.29
C LEU A 173 -9.12 -14.86 25.45
N ASP A 174 -9.28 -13.54 25.36
CA ASP A 174 -9.99 -12.74 26.36
C ASP A 174 -11.41 -13.28 26.60
N GLY A 175 -11.71 -13.66 27.85
CA GLY A 175 -13.04 -14.10 28.26
C GLY A 175 -13.27 -15.62 28.23
N THR A 176 -12.37 -16.41 27.63
CA THR A 176 -12.54 -17.87 27.51
C THR A 176 -11.34 -18.63 28.11
N PRO A 177 -11.41 -19.02 29.41
CA PRO A 177 -10.33 -19.76 30.06
C PRO A 177 -10.00 -21.07 29.32
N GLY A 178 -8.72 -21.29 29.04
CA GLY A 178 -8.24 -22.49 28.35
C GLY A 178 -8.23 -22.40 26.82
N ALA A 179 -8.78 -21.34 26.23
CA ALA A 179 -8.62 -21.06 24.81
C ALA A 179 -7.48 -20.07 24.56
N SER A 180 -6.71 -20.29 23.49
CA SER A 180 -5.60 -19.40 23.13
C SER A 180 -5.32 -19.45 21.62
N ILE A 181 -4.78 -18.36 21.09
CA ILE A 181 -4.22 -18.31 19.73
C ILE A 181 -2.70 -18.49 19.82
N ASN A 182 -2.16 -19.37 18.98
CA ASN A 182 -0.72 -19.44 18.71
C ASN A 182 -0.50 -19.02 17.25
N SER A 183 0.13 -17.87 17.05
CA SER A 183 0.35 -17.28 15.74
C SER A 183 1.82 -17.41 15.35
N GLY A 184 2.06 -17.93 14.15
CA GLY A 184 3.35 -17.89 13.47
C GLY A 184 3.23 -17.23 12.10
N TRP A 185 4.32 -17.27 11.33
CA TRP A 185 4.32 -16.74 9.97
C TRP A 185 3.57 -17.68 9.02
N GLY A 186 2.45 -17.23 8.46
CA GLY A 186 1.62 -17.99 7.51
C GLY A 186 0.80 -19.15 8.08
N ASN A 187 1.23 -19.72 9.22
CA ASN A 187 0.53 -20.78 9.96
C ASN A 187 0.22 -20.34 11.39
N GLY A 188 -0.97 -20.68 11.87
CA GLY A 188 -1.42 -20.42 13.24
C GLY A 188 -2.25 -21.58 13.79
N SER A 189 -2.62 -21.51 15.05
CA SER A 189 -3.55 -22.46 15.66
C SER A 189 -4.40 -21.82 16.74
N VAL A 190 -5.67 -22.22 16.85
CA VAL A 190 -6.58 -21.82 17.91
C VAL A 190 -6.82 -23.03 18.80
N LEU A 191 -6.28 -22.99 20.02
CA LEU A 191 -6.50 -24.01 21.05
C LEU A 191 -7.83 -23.76 21.77
N GLY A 192 -8.52 -24.83 22.15
CA GLY A 192 -9.81 -24.76 22.85
C GLY A 192 -10.95 -24.28 21.96
N TRP A 193 -10.92 -24.58 20.65
CA TRP A 193 -11.96 -24.18 19.70
C TRP A 193 -13.37 -24.68 20.09
N ASP A 194 -13.42 -25.84 20.73
CA ASP A 194 -14.64 -26.46 21.27
C ASP A 194 -15.19 -25.71 22.50
N LEU A 195 -14.37 -24.93 23.20
CA LEU A 195 -14.78 -24.11 24.34
C LEU A 195 -15.44 -22.79 23.92
N LEU A 196 -15.17 -22.33 22.70
CA LEU A 196 -15.70 -21.06 22.18
C LEU A 196 -17.16 -21.23 21.74
N ASP A 197 -18.01 -20.28 22.12
CA ASP A 197 -19.37 -20.19 21.60
C ASP A 197 -19.40 -19.70 20.14
N HIS A 198 -20.58 -19.70 19.51
CA HIS A 198 -20.69 -19.27 18.11
C HIS A 198 -20.24 -17.82 17.88
N THR A 199 -20.50 -16.93 18.84
CA THR A 199 -20.14 -15.51 18.75
C THR A 199 -18.63 -15.34 18.85
N GLU A 200 -18.00 -15.98 19.82
CA GLU A 200 -16.54 -15.95 20.03
C GLU A 200 -15.80 -16.52 18.81
N ARG A 201 -16.31 -17.60 18.21
CA ARG A 201 -15.75 -18.17 16.97
C ARG A 201 -15.81 -17.18 15.80
N LEU A 202 -16.89 -16.43 15.66
CA LEU A 202 -17.00 -15.37 14.65
C LEU A 202 -16.03 -14.21 14.95
N GLU A 203 -15.85 -13.84 16.21
CA GLU A 203 -14.86 -12.82 16.60
C GLU A 203 -13.41 -13.28 16.32
N VAL A 204 -13.09 -14.57 16.47
CA VAL A 204 -11.79 -15.14 16.02
C VAL A 204 -11.63 -14.97 14.51
N ILE A 205 -12.65 -15.30 13.72
CA ILE A 205 -12.63 -15.14 12.25
C ILE A 205 -12.42 -13.67 11.88
N CYS A 206 -13.17 -12.75 12.50
CA CYS A 206 -13.00 -11.31 12.31
C CYS A 206 -11.59 -10.84 12.67
N GLY A 207 -11.01 -11.33 13.78
CA GLY A 207 -9.65 -10.96 14.18
C GLY A 207 -8.60 -11.40 13.16
N LEU A 208 -8.75 -12.60 12.60
CA LEU A 208 -7.88 -13.09 11.53
C LEU A 208 -8.05 -12.28 10.23
N ILE A 209 -9.30 -11.91 9.89
CA ILE A 209 -9.61 -11.05 8.73
C ILE A 209 -8.96 -9.68 8.89
N ASP A 210 -9.06 -9.06 10.06
CA ASP A 210 -8.50 -7.72 10.32
C ASP A 210 -6.98 -7.72 10.21
N ALA A 211 -6.32 -8.71 10.85
CA ALA A 211 -4.87 -8.86 10.75
C ALA A 211 -4.44 -9.05 9.29
N GLN A 212 -5.15 -9.91 8.56
CA GLN A 212 -4.89 -10.17 7.15
C GLN A 212 -5.05 -8.93 6.27
N TYR A 213 -6.12 -8.16 6.51
CA TYR A 213 -6.35 -6.91 5.80
C TYR A 213 -5.24 -5.89 6.06
N LEU A 214 -4.89 -5.65 7.33
CA LEU A 214 -3.82 -4.71 7.69
C LEU A 214 -2.47 -5.14 7.12
N TRP A 215 -2.13 -6.42 7.22
CA TRP A 215 -0.90 -6.95 6.64
C TRP A 215 -0.85 -6.78 5.12
N HIS A 216 -1.95 -7.09 4.42
CA HIS A 216 -2.06 -6.92 2.97
C HIS A 216 -1.90 -5.46 2.55
N GLN A 217 -2.51 -4.52 3.28
CA GLN A 217 -2.32 -3.08 3.03
C GLN A 217 -0.86 -2.65 3.24
N ALA A 218 -0.20 -3.14 4.29
CA ALA A 218 1.22 -2.89 4.53
C ALA A 218 2.09 -3.41 3.38
N ASP A 219 1.81 -4.62 2.88
CA ASP A 219 2.52 -5.20 1.75
C ASP A 219 2.30 -4.41 0.44
N LYS A 220 1.06 -3.97 0.16
CA LYS A 220 0.74 -3.07 -0.96
C LYS A 220 1.58 -1.78 -0.89
N LEU A 221 1.62 -1.12 0.26
CA LEU A 221 2.42 0.09 0.50
C LEU A 221 3.93 -0.16 0.32
N SER A 222 4.42 -1.32 0.79
CA SER A 222 5.81 -1.73 0.60
C SER A 222 6.18 -1.91 -0.88
N ARG A 223 5.33 -2.60 -1.64
CA ARG A 223 5.51 -2.79 -3.09
C ARG A 223 5.43 -1.48 -3.85
N SER A 224 4.44 -0.63 -3.55
CA SER A 224 4.28 0.66 -4.23
C SER A 224 5.45 1.61 -3.94
N SER A 225 5.88 1.72 -2.68
CA SER A 225 7.05 2.54 -2.33
C SER A 225 8.34 2.09 -3.02
N LEU A 226 8.53 0.78 -3.21
CA LEU A 226 9.65 0.25 -4.00
C LEU A 226 9.52 0.61 -5.48
N ASN A 227 8.33 0.52 -6.07
CA ASN A 227 8.09 0.89 -7.46
C ASN A 227 8.38 2.37 -7.71
N ILE A 228 7.95 3.26 -6.80
CA ILE A 228 8.28 4.69 -6.88
C ILE A 228 9.80 4.87 -6.79
N LEU A 229 10.47 4.24 -5.83
CA LEU A 229 11.93 4.35 -5.68
C LEU A 229 12.68 3.85 -6.91
N GLN A 230 12.25 2.75 -7.53
CA GLN A 230 12.85 2.22 -8.76
C GLN A 230 12.61 3.13 -9.97
N SER A 231 11.46 3.83 -10.01
CA SER A 231 11.17 4.83 -11.04
C SER A 231 12.05 6.07 -10.94
N ILE A 232 12.61 6.34 -9.75
CA ILE A 232 13.59 7.40 -9.52
C ILE A 232 14.91 6.95 -10.18
N GLY A 233 15.02 7.22 -11.49
CA GLY A 233 16.23 6.96 -12.26
C GLY A 233 17.48 7.59 -11.63
N PRO A 234 18.67 7.22 -12.12
CA PRO A 234 19.94 7.49 -11.45
C PRO A 234 20.15 8.99 -11.17
N PRO A 235 20.96 9.37 -10.17
CA PRO A 235 21.11 10.75 -9.71
C PRO A 235 21.48 11.77 -10.80
N GLN A 236 22.09 11.30 -11.89
CA GLN A 236 22.57 12.09 -13.02
C GLN A 236 21.61 12.13 -14.22
N ALA A 237 20.52 11.35 -14.20
CA ALA A 237 19.56 11.33 -15.29
C ALA A 237 18.93 12.71 -15.50
N ARG A 238 18.75 13.12 -16.75
CA ARG A 238 17.98 14.32 -17.10
C ARG A 238 16.50 14.04 -16.83
N VAL A 239 16.03 14.43 -15.64
CA VAL A 239 14.63 14.26 -15.26
C VAL A 239 13.78 15.34 -15.94
N LYS A 240 12.66 14.95 -16.54
CA LYS A 240 11.70 15.90 -17.12
C LYS A 240 10.77 16.43 -16.02
N SER A 241 10.29 17.66 -16.17
CA SER A 241 9.31 18.26 -15.23
C SER A 241 8.06 17.39 -15.05
N ARG A 242 7.57 16.80 -16.14
CA ARG A 242 6.42 15.87 -16.11
C ARG A 242 6.68 14.63 -15.24
N GLU A 243 7.89 14.08 -15.28
CA GLU A 243 8.24 12.89 -14.50
C GLU A 243 8.30 13.22 -13.01
N VAL A 244 8.85 14.37 -12.63
CA VAL A 244 8.88 14.79 -11.21
C VAL A 244 7.47 15.04 -10.68
N ARG A 245 6.60 15.69 -11.46
CA ARG A 245 5.19 15.90 -11.06
C ARG A 245 4.45 14.59 -10.90
N LEU A 246 4.68 13.61 -11.79
CA LEU A 246 4.10 12.28 -11.67
C LEU A 246 4.57 11.58 -10.40
N MET A 247 5.88 11.62 -10.11
CA MET A 247 6.44 11.05 -8.88
C MET A 247 5.88 11.73 -7.62
N GLN A 248 5.67 13.05 -7.64
CA GLN A 248 5.05 13.79 -6.55
C GLN A 248 3.62 13.33 -6.31
N HIS A 249 2.81 13.26 -7.37
CA HIS A 249 1.43 12.78 -7.26
C HIS A 249 1.36 11.34 -6.73
N GLN A 250 2.20 10.44 -7.25
CA GLN A 250 2.29 9.06 -6.75
C GLN A 250 2.68 9.03 -5.27
N MET A 251 3.64 9.86 -4.86
CA MET A 251 4.04 9.95 -3.46
C MET A 251 2.91 10.47 -2.55
N GLU A 252 2.16 11.48 -3.00
CA GLU A 252 1.01 12.03 -2.29
C GLU A 252 -0.13 11.00 -2.13
N GLU A 253 -0.39 10.22 -3.18
CA GLU A 253 -1.34 9.11 -3.15
C GLU A 253 -0.90 8.03 -2.15
N GLU A 254 0.38 7.63 -2.16
CA GLU A 254 0.89 6.66 -1.19
C GLU A 254 0.87 7.18 0.25
N TRP A 255 1.16 8.47 0.47
CA TRP A 255 1.00 9.08 1.81
C TRP A 255 -0.45 9.05 2.28
N THR A 256 -1.40 9.26 1.37
CA THR A 256 -2.84 9.16 1.67
C THR A 256 -3.20 7.71 2.03
N ASN A 257 -2.71 6.74 1.28
CA ASN A 257 -2.91 5.31 1.57
C ASN A 257 -2.29 4.91 2.92
N MET A 258 -1.09 5.42 3.23
CA MET A 258 -0.43 5.21 4.52
C MET A 258 -1.24 5.79 5.69
N ALA A 259 -1.79 7.00 5.52
CA ALA A 259 -2.65 7.61 6.52
C ALA A 259 -3.92 6.78 6.75
N ASN A 260 -4.58 6.33 5.69
CA ASN A 260 -5.74 5.44 5.78
C ASN A 260 -5.40 4.12 6.47
N HIS A 261 -4.23 3.56 6.17
CA HIS A 261 -3.73 2.35 6.82
C HIS A 261 -3.53 2.55 8.34
N HIS A 262 -2.91 3.66 8.74
CA HIS A 262 -2.77 4.00 10.16
C HIS A 262 -4.12 4.18 10.85
N LEU A 263 -5.09 4.83 10.22
CA LEU A 263 -6.44 4.97 10.77
C LEU A 263 -7.12 3.61 10.97
N ALA A 264 -6.97 2.68 10.02
CA ALA A 264 -7.48 1.31 10.16
C ALA A 264 -6.78 0.54 11.29
N ALA A 265 -5.46 0.70 11.44
CA ALA A 265 -4.70 0.08 12.52
C ALA A 265 -5.09 0.66 13.89
N ASP A 266 -5.23 1.99 14.00
CA ASP A 266 -5.68 2.66 15.21
C ASP A 266 -7.08 2.20 15.61
N ASP A 267 -7.98 1.98 14.64
CA ASP A 267 -9.29 1.40 14.90
C ASP A 267 -9.19 0.01 15.54
N LEU A 268 -8.30 -0.86 15.05
CA LEU A 268 -8.07 -2.16 15.66
C LEU A 268 -7.53 -2.04 17.10
N PHE A 269 -6.54 -1.17 17.31
CA PHE A 269 -5.84 -1.07 18.59
C PHE A 269 -6.58 -0.26 19.65
N LEU A 270 -7.45 0.67 19.26
CA LEU A 270 -8.17 1.55 20.18
C LEU A 270 -9.64 1.21 20.32
N ASN A 271 -10.31 0.83 19.23
CA ASN A 271 -11.76 0.69 19.19
C ASN A 271 -12.23 -0.77 19.27
N VAL A 272 -11.48 -1.72 18.70
CA VAL A 272 -11.81 -3.16 18.80
C VAL A 272 -11.37 -3.73 20.15
N GLN A 273 -12.16 -4.66 20.70
CA GLN A 273 -11.95 -5.24 22.03
C GLN A 273 -12.18 -6.77 22.04
N GLY A 274 -11.72 -7.44 23.10
CA GLY A 274 -11.97 -8.86 23.37
C GLY A 274 -11.24 -9.82 22.43
N VAL A 275 -11.88 -10.95 22.12
CA VAL A 275 -11.32 -12.05 21.30
C VAL A 275 -10.82 -11.55 19.94
N ARG A 276 -11.59 -10.71 19.24
CA ARG A 276 -11.23 -10.16 17.92
C ARG A 276 -9.91 -9.41 17.93
N ARG A 277 -9.76 -8.47 18.89
CA ARG A 277 -8.51 -7.73 19.06
C ARG A 277 -7.35 -8.65 19.40
N THR A 278 -7.56 -9.56 20.35
CA THR A 278 -6.50 -10.46 20.84
C THR A 278 -5.95 -11.33 19.71
N VAL A 279 -6.84 -11.90 18.90
CA VAL A 279 -6.46 -12.70 17.73
C VAL A 279 -5.74 -11.84 16.70
N ALA A 280 -6.26 -10.67 16.36
CA ALA A 280 -5.63 -9.81 15.37
C ALA A 280 -4.23 -9.36 15.81
N GLN A 281 -4.10 -8.92 17.07
CA GLN A 281 -2.84 -8.45 17.65
C GLN A 281 -1.81 -9.58 17.71
N ALA A 282 -2.18 -10.78 18.18
CA ALA A 282 -1.25 -11.91 18.22
C ALA A 282 -0.71 -12.27 16.82
N ASN A 283 -1.53 -12.18 15.78
CA ASN A 283 -1.09 -12.40 14.40
C ASN A 283 -0.17 -11.29 13.91
N LEU A 284 -0.53 -10.01 14.11
CA LEU A 284 0.29 -8.87 13.71
C LEU A 284 1.65 -8.84 14.42
N ASP A 285 1.67 -9.20 15.71
CA ASP A 285 2.90 -9.31 16.50
C ASP A 285 3.79 -10.44 15.97
N ALA A 286 3.21 -11.62 15.68
CA ALA A 286 3.93 -12.74 15.08
C ALA A 286 4.51 -12.42 13.69
N TRP A 287 3.93 -11.45 12.98
CA TRP A 287 4.39 -11.01 11.66
C TRP A 287 5.34 -9.80 11.71
N ASN A 288 5.73 -9.35 12.92
CA ASN A 288 6.55 -8.15 13.12
C ASN A 288 5.96 -6.92 12.38
N TYR A 289 4.64 -6.75 12.47
CA TYR A 289 3.91 -5.68 11.79
C TYR A 289 4.47 -4.28 12.09
N ASN A 290 4.72 -3.97 13.38
CA ASN A 290 5.23 -2.66 13.78
C ASN A 290 6.58 -2.33 13.14
N GLU A 291 7.52 -3.29 13.15
CA GLU A 291 8.82 -3.09 12.51
C GLU A 291 8.68 -2.93 10.99
N THR A 292 7.79 -3.70 10.37
CA THR A 292 7.53 -3.64 8.93
C THR A 292 6.99 -2.26 8.53
N ILE A 293 6.02 -1.73 9.29
CA ILE A 293 5.42 -0.41 9.05
C ILE A 293 6.44 0.72 9.28
N GLU A 294 7.27 0.63 10.30
CA GLU A 294 8.35 1.61 10.50
C GLU A 294 9.34 1.63 9.33
N ARG A 295 9.70 0.44 8.81
CA ARG A 295 10.58 0.32 7.63
C ARG A 295 9.93 0.91 6.38
N ILE A 296 8.64 0.66 6.15
CA ILE A 296 7.88 1.24 5.03
C ILE A 296 7.83 2.77 5.16
N THR A 297 7.49 3.28 6.34
CA THR A 297 7.43 4.72 6.64
C THR A 297 8.75 5.40 6.35
N ARG A 298 9.87 4.84 6.84
CA ARG A 298 11.21 5.37 6.58
C ARG A 298 11.54 5.39 5.09
N ARG A 299 11.23 4.32 4.36
CA ARG A 299 11.44 4.24 2.91
C ARG A 299 10.62 5.30 2.17
N MET A 300 9.38 5.53 2.58
CA MET A 300 8.52 6.58 2.02
C MET A 300 9.10 7.98 2.28
N GLN A 301 9.56 8.26 3.50
CA GLN A 301 10.23 9.52 3.82
C GLN A 301 11.51 9.73 2.98
N ASP A 302 12.34 8.70 2.86
CA ASP A 302 13.56 8.74 2.04
C ASP A 302 13.24 9.01 0.57
N THR A 303 12.20 8.34 0.04
CA THR A 303 11.69 8.53 -1.32
C THR A 303 11.20 9.96 -1.53
N GLY A 304 10.39 10.48 -0.60
CA GLY A 304 9.92 11.87 -0.59
C GLY A 304 11.07 12.88 -0.57
N ASN A 305 12.11 12.63 0.22
CA ASN A 305 13.32 13.45 0.26
C ASN A 305 14.09 13.44 -1.07
N VAL A 306 14.13 12.31 -1.77
CA VAL A 306 14.76 12.23 -3.10
C VAL A 306 13.94 12.98 -4.15
N VAL A 307 12.61 12.80 -4.16
CA VAL A 307 11.70 13.50 -5.08
C VAL A 307 11.78 15.02 -4.86
N SER A 308 11.75 15.47 -3.60
CA SER A 308 11.87 16.89 -3.24
C SER A 308 13.19 17.50 -3.70
N ARG A 309 14.31 16.77 -3.53
CA ARG A 309 15.63 17.21 -4.05
C ARG A 309 15.65 17.29 -5.58
N LYS A 310 14.97 16.38 -6.28
CA LYS A 310 14.84 16.44 -7.75
C LYS A 310 13.99 17.63 -8.19
N SER A 311 12.87 17.93 -7.51
CA SER A 311 12.06 19.12 -7.76
C SER A 311 12.87 20.40 -7.58
N ALA A 312 13.56 20.55 -6.45
CA ALA A 312 14.38 21.74 -6.18
C ALA A 312 15.49 21.95 -7.23
N ARG A 313 16.08 20.87 -7.78
CA ARG A 313 17.05 20.98 -8.87
C ARG A 313 16.40 21.46 -10.18
N LEU A 314 15.18 21.03 -10.47
CA LEU A 314 14.44 21.52 -11.63
C LEU A 314 14.07 22.99 -11.48
N ASP A 315 13.61 23.38 -10.29
CA ASP A 315 13.22 24.77 -10.01
C ASP A 315 14.42 25.71 -10.14
N ARG A 316 15.60 25.31 -9.64
CA ARG A 316 16.85 26.08 -9.84
C ARG A 316 17.24 26.21 -11.31
N ARG A 317 17.06 25.16 -12.11
CA ARG A 317 17.34 25.22 -13.57
C ARG A 317 16.35 26.15 -14.27
N TYR A 318 15.08 26.09 -13.89
CA TYR A 318 14.04 26.97 -14.42
C TYR A 318 14.32 28.43 -14.05
N GLN A 319 14.58 28.72 -12.77
CA GLN A 319 14.98 30.05 -12.31
C GLN A 319 16.20 30.57 -13.06
N SER A 320 17.25 29.76 -13.23
CA SER A 320 18.44 30.16 -13.99
C SER A 320 18.15 30.46 -15.47
N THR A 321 17.16 29.76 -16.06
CA THR A 321 16.70 30.03 -17.43
C THR A 321 15.91 31.33 -17.48
N VAL A 322 15.00 31.54 -16.54
CA VAL A 322 14.19 32.77 -16.43
C VAL A 322 15.10 33.97 -16.22
N GLU A 323 16.08 33.89 -15.31
CA GLU A 323 17.09 34.93 -15.10
C GLU A 323 17.85 35.26 -16.38
N MET A 324 18.22 34.25 -17.18
CA MET A 324 18.89 34.47 -18.45
C MET A 324 17.98 35.18 -19.47
N VAL A 325 16.70 34.78 -19.55
CA VAL A 325 15.73 35.42 -20.43
C VAL A 325 15.49 36.87 -20.01
N LEU A 326 15.30 37.13 -18.72
CA LEU A 326 15.13 38.48 -18.17
C LEU A 326 16.38 39.33 -18.41
N PHE A 327 17.57 38.75 -18.28
CA PHE A 327 18.82 39.44 -18.61
C PHE A 327 18.89 39.82 -20.09
N ALA A 328 18.57 38.89 -21.00
CA ALA A 328 18.55 39.16 -22.44
C ALA A 328 17.51 40.24 -22.81
N LEU A 329 16.33 40.20 -22.20
CA LEU A 329 15.29 41.21 -22.39
C LEU A 329 15.71 42.58 -21.84
N GLY A 330 16.36 42.60 -20.68
CA GLY A 330 16.96 43.81 -20.10
C GLY A 330 18.05 44.42 -20.98
N LEU A 331 18.87 43.57 -21.61
CA LEU A 331 19.88 44.00 -22.57
C LEU A 331 19.27 44.62 -23.83
N LEU A 332 18.20 44.00 -24.34
CA LEU A 332 17.50 44.47 -25.54
C LEU A 332 16.79 45.80 -25.29
N THR A 333 16.11 45.95 -24.16
CA THR A 333 15.48 47.21 -23.76
C THR A 333 16.51 48.32 -23.54
N PHE A 334 17.68 48.01 -22.97
CA PHE A 334 18.78 48.96 -22.86
C PHE A 334 19.29 49.45 -24.23
N LEU A 335 19.45 48.52 -25.18
CA LEU A 335 19.80 48.86 -26.57
C LEU A 335 18.75 49.75 -27.23
N GLU A 336 17.46 49.43 -27.04
CA GLU A 336 16.35 50.22 -27.57
C GLU A 336 16.37 51.66 -27.02
N ILE A 337 16.58 51.83 -25.70
CA ILE A 337 16.70 53.15 -25.08
C ILE A 337 17.86 53.94 -25.68
N ILE A 338 19.03 53.31 -25.90
CA ILE A 338 20.17 53.96 -26.56
C ILE A 338 19.82 54.38 -27.98
N LEU A 339 19.21 53.51 -28.77
CA LEU A 339 18.81 53.81 -30.14
C LEU A 339 17.74 54.90 -30.21
N SER A 340 16.76 54.90 -29.32
CA SER A 340 15.75 55.96 -29.20
C SER A 340 16.37 57.29 -28.79
N ALA A 341 17.35 57.29 -27.87
CA ALA A 341 18.08 58.50 -27.48
C ALA A 341 18.88 59.09 -28.65
N ILE A 342 19.57 58.24 -29.43
CA ILE A 342 20.25 58.64 -30.67
C ILE A 342 19.23 59.20 -31.67
N SER A 343 18.14 58.47 -31.94
CA SER A 343 17.09 58.91 -32.86
C SER A 343 16.46 60.25 -32.44
N ALA A 344 16.15 60.44 -31.17
CA ALA A 344 15.64 61.70 -30.63
C ALA A 344 16.66 62.86 -30.80
N ALA A 345 17.95 62.58 -30.63
CA ALA A 345 19.01 63.57 -30.84
C ALA A 345 19.16 64.01 -32.32
N TYR A 346 18.84 63.12 -33.28
CA TYR A 346 19.01 63.38 -34.72
C TYR A 346 17.71 63.63 -35.51
N SER A 347 16.52 63.37 -34.95
CA SER A 347 15.21 63.51 -35.64
C SER A 347 14.62 64.93 -35.61
N GLY A 348 15.27 65.88 -34.94
CA GLY A 348 14.80 67.27 -34.87
C GLY A 348 14.98 68.03 -36.19
N ALA A 349 13.91 68.13 -37.00
CA ALA A 349 13.76 69.19 -38.00
C ALA A 349 13.38 70.50 -37.28
N VAL A 350 14.35 71.15 -36.64
CA VAL A 350 14.16 72.51 -36.15
C VAL A 350 15.00 73.46 -36.99
N PRO A 351 14.38 74.29 -37.86
CA PRO A 351 15.03 75.45 -38.44
C PRO A 351 15.16 76.49 -37.31
N GLY A 352 16.22 76.35 -36.52
CA GLY A 352 16.48 77.12 -35.30
C GLY A 352 17.08 76.18 -34.25
N MET A 353 18.34 76.39 -33.88
CA MET A 353 19.06 75.53 -32.93
C MET A 353 18.28 75.41 -31.61
N PRO A 354 17.85 74.21 -31.18
CA PRO A 354 17.49 74.00 -29.79
C PRO A 354 18.80 73.98 -29.00
N GLY A 355 19.16 75.13 -28.40
CA GLY A 355 20.40 75.32 -27.66
C GLY A 355 21.06 76.70 -27.79
N ASP A 356 20.30 77.78 -27.94
CA ASP A 356 20.83 79.08 -27.48
C ASP A 356 20.99 78.99 -25.95
N GLU A 357 22.24 78.75 -25.60
CA GLU A 357 22.94 78.89 -24.32
C GLU A 357 22.52 78.07 -23.08
N GLU A 358 21.30 77.55 -22.91
CA GLU A 358 20.93 77.03 -21.56
C GLU A 358 20.27 75.64 -21.42
N THR A 359 20.12 74.81 -22.46
CA THR A 359 19.50 73.48 -22.28
C THR A 359 20.42 72.27 -22.47
N ILE A 360 20.75 71.64 -21.33
CA ILE A 360 21.14 70.24 -21.06
C ILE A 360 22.34 69.71 -21.87
N GLY A 361 23.54 69.90 -21.33
CA GLY A 361 24.84 69.56 -21.94
C GLY A 361 25.04 68.10 -22.38
N VAL A 362 24.19 67.16 -21.97
CA VAL A 362 24.25 65.76 -22.41
C VAL A 362 23.88 65.63 -23.90
N PHE A 363 22.88 66.37 -24.39
CA PHE A 363 22.45 66.28 -25.80
C PHE A 363 23.43 66.98 -26.77
N ALA A 364 24.01 68.11 -26.35
CA ALA A 364 25.06 68.79 -27.12
C ALA A 364 26.33 67.92 -27.24
N TRP A 365 26.72 67.25 -26.15
CA TRP A 365 27.83 66.30 -26.15
C TRP A 365 27.55 65.08 -27.05
N LEU A 366 26.35 64.51 -26.97
CA LEU A 366 25.90 63.41 -27.83
C LEU A 366 25.95 63.77 -29.31
N ARG A 367 25.52 64.98 -29.67
CA ARG A 367 25.51 65.46 -31.06
C ARG A 367 26.91 65.71 -31.63
N ASN A 368 27.88 66.03 -30.78
CA ASN A 368 29.27 66.27 -31.16
C ASN A 368 30.15 65.00 -31.13
N THR A 369 29.62 63.90 -30.58
CA THR A 369 30.30 62.60 -30.54
C THR A 369 29.93 61.80 -31.78
N SER A 370 30.90 61.17 -32.45
CA SER A 370 30.59 60.36 -33.64
C SER A 370 29.69 59.19 -33.26
N SER A 371 28.71 58.89 -34.13
CA SER A 371 27.79 57.76 -33.94
C SER A 371 28.53 56.44 -33.72
N ASP A 372 29.68 56.26 -34.38
CA ASP A 372 30.49 55.05 -34.29
C ASP A 372 31.05 54.83 -32.88
N VAL A 373 31.47 55.91 -32.20
CA VAL A 373 31.98 55.84 -30.82
C VAL A 373 30.87 55.48 -29.84
N LEU A 374 29.66 56.01 -30.02
CA LEU A 374 28.51 55.68 -29.19
C LEU A 374 28.07 54.23 -29.37
N VAL A 375 28.05 53.74 -30.61
CA VAL A 375 27.74 52.34 -30.93
C VAL A 375 28.80 51.40 -30.34
N LEU A 376 30.09 51.71 -30.49
CA LEU A 376 31.18 50.93 -29.88
C LEU A 376 31.11 50.94 -28.35
N GLY A 377 30.79 52.07 -27.74
CA GLY A 377 30.60 52.19 -26.29
C GLY A 377 29.46 51.31 -25.79
N ALA A 378 28.33 51.29 -26.49
CA ALA A 378 27.21 50.41 -26.18
C ALA A 378 27.61 48.92 -26.27
N PHE A 379 28.31 48.52 -27.35
CA PHE A 379 28.81 47.15 -27.49
C PHE A 379 29.80 46.76 -26.39
N ALA A 380 30.70 47.65 -26.00
CA ALA A 380 31.64 47.40 -24.91
C ALA A 380 30.91 47.19 -23.57
N LEU A 381 29.88 47.99 -23.29
CA LEU A 381 29.08 47.89 -22.07
C LEU A 381 28.28 46.57 -22.04
N ILE A 382 27.70 46.18 -23.17
CA ILE A 382 27.06 44.86 -23.36
C ILE A 382 28.05 43.72 -23.13
N PHE A 383 29.24 43.82 -23.70
CA PHE A 383 30.27 42.79 -23.58
C PHE A 383 30.73 42.63 -22.13
N VAL A 384 30.93 43.74 -21.41
CA VAL A 384 31.29 43.72 -19.99
C VAL A 384 30.16 43.10 -19.14
N ALA A 385 28.91 43.48 -19.39
CA ALA A 385 27.77 42.90 -18.70
C ALA A 385 27.66 41.38 -18.95
N ALA A 386 27.82 40.94 -20.20
CA ALA A 386 27.83 39.52 -20.56
C ALA A 386 29.00 38.77 -19.90
N ALA A 387 30.21 39.35 -19.89
CA ALA A 387 31.38 38.76 -19.26
C ALA A 387 31.23 38.62 -17.74
N LEU A 388 30.62 39.60 -17.07
CA LEU A 388 30.31 39.54 -15.63
C LEU A 388 29.31 38.43 -15.29
N VAL A 389 28.30 38.20 -16.13
CA VAL A 389 27.35 37.10 -15.95
C VAL A 389 28.03 35.74 -16.14
N ILE A 390 28.87 35.59 -17.17
CA ILE A 390 29.59 34.35 -17.44
C ILE A 390 30.57 34.00 -16.31
N THR A 391 31.30 34.99 -15.79
CA THR A 391 32.26 34.78 -14.70
C THR A 391 31.57 34.44 -13.38
N ARG A 392 30.40 35.02 -13.09
CA ARG A 392 29.58 34.65 -11.91
C ARG A 392 29.08 33.21 -11.96
N ARG A 393 28.86 32.64 -13.15
CA ARG A 393 28.39 31.25 -13.31
C ARG A 393 29.46 30.17 -13.09
N LYS A 394 30.75 30.53 -13.09
CA LYS A 394 31.86 29.59 -12.91
C LYS A 394 32.29 29.43 -11.44
N LYS A 395 31.84 30.32 -10.55
CA LYS A 395 31.95 30.16 -9.10
C LYS A 395 30.66 29.53 -8.58
#